data_AF-A0A957X006-F1
#
_entry.id   AF-A0A957X006-F1
#
_cell.length_a   1.000
_cell.length_b   1.000
_cell.length_c   1.000
_cell.angle_alpha   90.00
_cell.angle_beta   90.00
_cell.angle_gamma   90.00
#
_symmetry.space_group_name_H-M   'P 1'
#
loop_
_entity.id
_entity.type
_entity.pdbx_description
1 polymer ?
#
loop_
_entity_poly.entity_id
_entity_poly.type
_entity_poly.pdbx_seq_one_letter_code
_entity_poly.pdbx_strand_id
1 'polypeptide(L)'
;MRTELTAAEWTQYEQDGYLRLGRLLDDAALQALQERINAIMLGTADIDYSQIMMQLDRIPGETDGPGPQTKGHKQSTLRYRKIENLELDPLFFAYMRHPLVEHICRRVYGQDAEVACYRAMFMNKPAREGTHLVWHQDRWTNLDRDPLITIWTALDPATKANGCVQVIPGLHRKLINP
;
A
#
# COMPACT_ATOMS: atom_id res chain seq x y z
N MET A 1 -9.29 15.20 -13.40
CA MET A 1 -9.12 14.06 -12.47
C MET A 1 -9.98 14.30 -11.24
N ARG A 2 -10.45 13.24 -10.58
CA ARG A 2 -11.31 13.34 -9.38
C ARG A 2 -10.51 13.88 -8.19
N THR A 3 -11.00 14.92 -7.53
CA THR A 3 -10.27 15.59 -6.43
C THR A 3 -10.98 15.52 -5.09
N GLU A 4 -12.26 15.14 -5.05
CA GLU A 4 -13.07 15.15 -3.82
C GLU A 4 -13.98 13.91 -3.74
N LEU A 5 -14.45 13.62 -2.53
CA LEU A 5 -15.51 12.65 -2.25
C LEU A 5 -16.82 13.39 -2.00
N THR A 6 -17.92 12.85 -2.53
CA THR A 6 -19.25 13.36 -2.26
C THR A 6 -19.71 13.01 -0.85
N ALA A 7 -20.73 13.70 -0.35
CA ALA A 7 -21.34 13.36 0.95
C ALA A 7 -21.86 11.91 1.00
N ALA A 8 -22.45 11.41 -0.10
CA ALA A 8 -22.92 10.04 -0.19
C ALA A 8 -21.79 9.01 -0.07
N GLU A 9 -20.63 9.31 -0.65
CA GLU A 9 -19.45 8.45 -0.57
C GLU A 9 -18.81 8.45 0.81
N TRP A 10 -18.81 9.59 1.50
CA TRP A 10 -18.44 9.65 2.91
C TRP A 10 -19.37 8.83 3.79
N THR A 11 -20.69 8.97 3.59
CA THR A 11 -21.69 8.15 4.30
C THR A 11 -21.45 6.66 4.07
N GLN A 12 -21.15 6.26 2.83
CA GLN A 12 -20.82 4.86 2.51
C GLN A 12 -19.54 4.42 3.22
N TYR A 13 -18.47 5.21 3.15
CA TYR A 13 -17.22 4.89 3.83
C TYR A 13 -17.41 4.71 5.35
N GLU A 14 -18.17 5.61 5.98
CA GLU A 14 -18.48 5.53 7.41
C GLU A 14 -19.32 4.29 7.75
N GLN A 15 -20.29 3.92 6.90
CA GLN A 15 -21.12 2.72 7.04
C GLN A 15 -20.32 1.43 6.88
N ASP A 16 -19.59 1.30 5.77
CA ASP A 16 -18.97 0.05 5.32
C ASP A 16 -17.54 -0.13 5.85
N GLY A 17 -16.85 0.95 6.23
CA GLY A 17 -15.45 0.93 6.65
C GLY A 17 -14.44 0.89 5.49
N TYR A 18 -14.93 0.92 4.25
CA TYR A 18 -14.10 1.05 3.04
C TYR A 18 -14.90 1.73 1.92
N LEU A 19 -14.19 2.27 0.93
CA LEU A 19 -14.79 2.90 -0.24
C LEU A 19 -13.93 2.64 -1.47
N ARG A 20 -14.56 2.25 -2.59
CA ARG A 20 -13.87 2.13 -3.89
C ARG A 20 -13.79 3.51 -4.54
N LEU A 21 -12.59 4.09 -4.58
CA LEU A 21 -12.34 5.41 -5.17
C LEU A 21 -12.37 5.42 -6.72
N GLY A 22 -12.33 4.26 -7.35
CA GLY A 22 -12.27 4.13 -8.81
C GLY A 22 -10.89 4.44 -9.36
N ARG A 23 -10.83 5.06 -10.54
CA ARG A 23 -9.59 5.36 -11.25
C ARG A 23 -9.04 6.72 -10.81
N LEU A 24 -7.88 6.72 -10.14
CA LEU A 24 -7.17 7.93 -9.72
C LEU A 24 -6.07 8.34 -10.72
N LEU A 25 -5.46 7.36 -11.38
CA LEU A 25 -4.37 7.55 -12.33
C LEU A 25 -4.83 7.26 -13.75
N ASP A 26 -4.32 8.05 -14.71
CA ASP A 26 -4.39 7.65 -16.12
C ASP A 26 -3.41 6.49 -16.40
N ASP A 27 -3.45 5.95 -17.63
CA ASP A 27 -2.68 4.77 -17.99
C ASP A 27 -1.18 5.07 -17.97
N ALA A 28 -0.77 6.29 -18.35
CA ALA A 28 0.62 6.70 -18.34
C ALA A 28 1.17 6.81 -16.92
N ALA A 29 0.42 7.41 -15.99
CA ALA A 29 0.82 7.53 -14.59
C ALA A 29 0.85 6.17 -13.89
N LEU A 30 -0.11 5.29 -14.20
CA LEU A 30 -0.11 3.91 -13.70
C LEU A 30 1.12 3.14 -14.22
N GLN A 31 1.38 3.22 -15.53
CA GLN A 31 2.53 2.58 -16.14
C GLN A 31 3.85 3.09 -15.54
N ALA A 32 3.97 4.39 -15.28
CA ALA A 32 5.16 4.95 -14.65
C ALA A 32 5.41 4.37 -13.25
N LEU A 33 4.36 4.18 -12.42
CA LEU A 33 4.50 3.54 -11.11
C LEU A 33 4.87 2.05 -11.24
N GLN A 34 4.29 1.33 -12.20
CA GLN A 34 4.63 -0.07 -12.49
C GLN A 34 6.10 -0.23 -12.93
N GLU A 35 6.55 0.61 -13.86
CA GLU A 35 7.94 0.63 -14.32
C GLU A 35 8.89 1.00 -13.18
N ARG A 36 8.52 1.98 -12.36
CA ARG A 36 9.33 2.41 -11.21
C ARG A 36 9.48 1.30 -10.17
N ILE A 37 8.40 0.62 -9.78
CA ILE A 37 8.51 -0.47 -8.80
C ILE A 37 9.29 -1.67 -9.37
N ASN A 38 9.17 -1.94 -10.67
CA ASN A 38 9.98 -2.95 -11.34
C ASN A 38 11.47 -2.57 -11.34
N ALA A 39 11.82 -1.33 -11.66
CA ALA A 39 13.20 -0.85 -11.60
C ALA A 39 13.77 -0.94 -10.17
N ILE A 40 12.98 -0.59 -9.15
CA ILE A 40 13.36 -0.74 -7.73
C ILE A 40 13.67 -2.21 -7.42
N MET A 41 12.74 -3.12 -7.76
CA MET A 41 12.89 -4.57 -7.55
C MET A 41 14.10 -5.15 -8.32
N LEU A 42 14.34 -4.70 -9.54
CA LEU A 42 15.45 -5.17 -10.38
C LEU A 42 16.80 -4.52 -10.02
N GLY A 43 16.84 -3.53 -9.14
CA GLY A 43 18.08 -2.88 -8.72
C GLY A 43 18.60 -1.83 -9.71
N THR A 44 17.73 -1.35 -10.62
CA THR A 44 18.09 -0.41 -11.69
C THR A 44 17.54 0.99 -11.48
N ALA A 45 16.78 1.22 -10.41
CA ALA A 45 16.30 2.54 -10.05
C ALA A 45 17.43 3.36 -9.42
N ASP A 46 17.56 4.62 -9.82
CA ASP A 46 18.43 5.59 -9.15
C ASP A 46 17.75 6.08 -7.86
N ILE A 47 18.05 5.40 -6.75
CA ILE A 47 17.55 5.67 -5.39
C ILE A 47 18.61 5.27 -4.35
N ASP A 48 18.47 5.82 -3.14
CA ASP A 48 19.23 5.36 -1.99
C ASP A 48 18.61 4.09 -1.38
N TYR A 49 19.04 2.93 -1.88
CA TYR A 49 18.60 1.62 -1.37
C TYR A 49 18.90 1.41 0.12
N SER A 50 19.85 2.13 0.71
CA SER A 50 20.14 2.02 2.15
C SER A 50 18.97 2.49 3.01
N GLN A 51 18.02 3.25 2.44
CA GLN A 51 16.83 3.72 3.13
C GLN A 51 15.59 2.88 2.85
N ILE A 52 15.61 2.01 1.83
CA ILE A 52 14.46 1.23 1.40
C ILE A 52 14.46 -0.15 2.07
N MET A 53 13.34 -0.48 2.74
CA MET A 53 13.14 -1.77 3.39
C MET A 53 12.57 -2.76 2.38
N MET A 54 13.26 -3.88 2.14
CA MET A 54 12.87 -4.87 1.14
C MET A 54 12.76 -6.26 1.76
N GLN A 55 11.82 -7.07 1.25
CA GLN A 55 11.61 -8.45 1.68
C GLN A 55 11.33 -9.35 0.47
N LEU A 56 12.11 -10.41 0.32
CA LEU A 56 11.84 -11.46 -0.67
C LEU A 56 10.68 -12.33 -0.20
N ASP A 57 9.81 -12.76 -1.13
CA ASP A 57 8.72 -13.69 -0.80
C ASP A 57 9.24 -15.06 -0.37
N ARG A 58 10.38 -15.46 -0.93
CA ARG A 58 11.10 -16.69 -0.61
C ARG A 58 12.59 -16.51 -0.91
N ILE A 59 13.43 -17.17 -0.14
CA ILE A 59 14.84 -17.34 -0.48
C ILE A 59 15.05 -18.81 -0.88
N PRO A 60 15.31 -19.10 -2.17
CA PRO A 60 15.47 -20.48 -2.64
C PRO A 60 16.56 -21.21 -1.87
N GLY A 61 16.22 -22.37 -1.29
CA GLY A 61 17.14 -23.20 -0.52
C GLY A 61 17.33 -22.78 0.95
N GLU A 62 16.73 -21.68 1.40
CA GLU A 62 16.87 -21.19 2.78
C GLU A 62 15.57 -21.20 3.58
N THR A 63 14.45 -20.74 2.98
CA THR A 63 13.19 -20.57 3.71
C THR A 63 11.99 -21.15 2.97
N ASP A 64 11.06 -21.72 3.74
CA ASP A 64 9.74 -22.13 3.23
C ASP A 64 8.72 -20.99 3.17
N GLY A 65 9.09 -19.83 3.69
CA GLY A 65 8.30 -18.61 3.71
C GLY A 65 9.15 -17.36 3.45
N PRO A 66 8.67 -16.17 3.85
CA PRO A 66 9.35 -14.92 3.56
C PRO A 66 10.71 -14.82 4.24
N GLY A 67 11.67 -14.23 3.52
CA GLY A 67 12.97 -13.87 4.10
C GLY A 67 12.86 -12.70 5.08
N PRO A 68 13.97 -12.30 5.74
CA PRO A 68 13.98 -11.14 6.61
C PRO A 68 13.76 -9.84 5.82
N GLN A 69 12.93 -8.95 6.38
CA GLN A 69 12.76 -7.60 5.87
C GLN A 69 13.93 -6.72 6.38
N THR A 70 14.77 -6.24 5.48
CA THR A 70 15.94 -5.42 5.83
C THR A 70 16.11 -4.28 4.84
N LYS A 71 16.88 -3.26 5.22
CA LYS A 71 17.32 -2.22 4.31
C LYS A 71 18.21 -2.80 3.20
N GLY A 72 18.20 -2.17 2.04
CA GLY A 72 19.05 -2.52 0.91
C GLY A 72 18.41 -3.47 -0.10
N HIS A 73 18.86 -3.35 -1.34
CA HIS A 73 18.57 -4.30 -2.41
C HIS A 73 19.21 -5.66 -2.10
N LYS A 74 18.48 -6.74 -2.35
CA LYS A 74 18.92 -8.11 -2.01
C LYS A 74 19.41 -8.87 -3.24
N GLN A 75 18.64 -8.80 -4.33
CA GLN A 75 18.92 -9.41 -5.63
C GLN A 75 18.00 -8.83 -6.71
N SER A 76 18.43 -8.92 -7.98
CA SER A 76 17.61 -8.49 -9.12
C SER A 76 16.52 -9.53 -9.41
N THR A 77 15.29 -9.25 -8.99
CA THR A 77 14.14 -10.14 -9.18
C THR A 77 12.83 -9.40 -8.95
N LEU A 78 11.73 -9.85 -9.54
CA LEU A 78 10.38 -9.33 -9.29
C LEU A 78 9.68 -10.06 -8.12
N ARG A 79 10.40 -10.88 -7.35
CA ARG A 79 9.87 -11.71 -6.26
C ARG A 79 10.02 -11.08 -4.87
N TYR A 80 10.10 -9.75 -4.80
CA TYR A 80 9.95 -9.06 -3.52
C TYR A 80 8.48 -9.06 -3.15
N ARG A 81 8.13 -9.59 -1.97
CA ARG A 81 6.74 -9.53 -1.46
C ARG A 81 6.39 -8.18 -0.87
N LYS A 82 7.39 -7.45 -0.36
CA LYS A 82 7.21 -6.23 0.41
C LYS A 82 8.36 -5.26 0.17
N ILE A 83 8.01 -4.02 -0.11
CA ILE A 83 8.92 -2.87 -0.16
C ILE A 83 8.28 -1.75 0.66
N GLU A 84 9.01 -1.15 1.59
CA GLU A 84 8.54 -0.01 2.40
C GLU A 84 9.48 1.19 2.27
N ASN A 85 9.05 2.32 2.84
CA ASN A 85 9.68 3.64 2.75
C ASN A 85 9.56 4.25 1.35
N LEU A 86 8.48 3.92 0.63
CA LEU A 86 8.24 4.45 -0.72
C LEU A 86 7.91 5.94 -0.72
N GLU A 87 7.57 6.52 0.42
CA GLU A 87 7.43 7.97 0.58
C GLU A 87 8.75 8.73 0.34
N LEU A 88 9.90 8.04 0.35
CA LEU A 88 11.20 8.60 0.00
C LEU A 88 11.46 8.61 -1.51
N ASP A 89 10.72 7.82 -2.29
CA ASP A 89 10.82 7.83 -3.74
C ASP A 89 10.01 9.00 -4.33
N PRO A 90 10.60 9.88 -5.15
CA PRO A 90 9.91 11.07 -5.65
C PRO A 90 8.63 10.79 -6.43
N LEU A 91 8.55 9.68 -7.17
CA LEU A 91 7.37 9.36 -7.99
C LEU A 91 6.22 8.86 -7.11
N PHE A 92 6.51 7.95 -6.17
CA PHE A 92 5.53 7.51 -5.18
C PHE A 92 5.09 8.66 -4.27
N PHE A 93 6.01 9.53 -3.85
CA PHE A 93 5.68 10.71 -3.06
C PHE A 93 4.78 11.69 -3.81
N ALA A 94 5.02 11.90 -5.11
CA ALA A 94 4.14 12.72 -5.95
C ALA A 94 2.73 12.11 -6.03
N TYR A 95 2.62 10.79 -6.20
CA TYR A 95 1.33 10.08 -6.19
C TYR A 95 0.59 10.21 -4.84
N MET A 96 1.31 10.09 -3.72
CA MET A 96 0.73 10.23 -2.38
C MET A 96 0.19 11.64 -2.10
N ARG A 97 0.65 12.65 -2.83
CA ARG A 97 0.14 14.02 -2.77
C ARG A 97 -0.97 14.32 -3.79
N HIS A 98 -1.56 13.29 -4.39
CA HIS A 98 -2.70 13.47 -5.29
C HIS A 98 -3.83 14.24 -4.58
N PRO A 99 -4.51 15.21 -5.23
CA PRO A 99 -5.48 16.09 -4.54
C PRO A 99 -6.60 15.35 -3.80
N LEU A 100 -7.06 14.21 -4.34
CA LEU A 100 -8.05 13.37 -3.64
C LEU A 100 -7.51 12.76 -2.34
N VAL A 101 -6.23 12.37 -2.32
CA VAL A 101 -5.57 11.85 -1.11
C VAL A 101 -5.50 12.96 -0.06
N GLU A 102 -5.10 14.16 -0.46
CA GLU A 102 -5.04 15.33 0.41
C GLU A 102 -6.44 15.70 0.97
N HIS A 103 -7.47 15.68 0.13
CA HIS A 103 -8.86 15.89 0.54
C HIS A 103 -9.32 14.87 1.60
N ILE A 104 -9.04 13.59 1.38
CA ILE A 104 -9.36 12.51 2.33
C ILE A 104 -8.62 12.72 3.65
N CYS A 105 -7.32 13.00 3.59
CA CYS A 105 -6.50 13.25 4.78
C CYS A 105 -7.03 14.44 5.60
N ARG A 106 -7.36 15.57 4.96
CA ARG A 106 -7.95 16.74 5.64
C ARG A 106 -9.28 16.44 6.31
N ARG A 107 -10.15 15.64 5.67
CA ARG A 107 -11.43 15.25 6.27
C ARG A 107 -11.25 14.38 7.52
N VAL A 108 -10.25 13.49 7.50
CA VAL A 108 -10.03 12.47 8.52
C VAL A 108 -9.23 13.00 9.70
N TYR A 109 -8.14 13.71 9.42
CA TYR A 109 -7.19 14.18 10.44
C TYR A 109 -7.45 15.63 10.87
N GLY A 110 -8.23 16.40 10.11
CA GLY A 110 -8.52 17.81 10.35
C GLY A 110 -8.02 18.71 9.23
N GLN A 111 -8.74 19.80 8.96
CA GLN A 111 -8.45 20.72 7.86
C GLN A 111 -7.07 21.39 7.98
N ASP A 112 -6.68 21.72 9.21
CA ASP A 112 -5.44 22.43 9.53
C ASP A 112 -4.36 21.50 10.10
N ALA A 113 -4.59 20.19 10.10
CA ALA A 113 -3.63 19.23 10.63
C ALA A 113 -2.47 19.01 9.66
N GLU A 114 -1.24 19.05 10.17
CA GLU A 114 -0.09 18.53 9.42
C GLU A 114 -0.18 17.01 9.35
N VAL A 115 -0.21 16.46 8.13
CA VAL A 115 -0.34 15.03 7.89
C VAL A 115 0.99 14.47 7.39
N ALA A 116 1.56 13.54 8.15
CA ALA A 116 2.72 12.76 7.73
C ALA A 116 2.28 11.36 7.30
N CYS A 117 3.00 10.78 6.31
CA CYS A 117 2.83 9.37 6.01
C CYS A 117 3.48 8.54 7.13
N TYR A 118 2.70 7.69 7.78
CA TYR A 118 3.24 6.75 8.75
C TYR A 118 4.00 5.60 8.07
N ARG A 119 3.47 5.08 6.95
CA ARG A 119 4.07 3.98 6.19
C ARG A 119 3.53 3.95 4.76
N ALA A 120 4.40 4.09 3.75
CA ALA A 120 4.08 3.73 2.38
C ALA A 120 4.74 2.41 1.99
N MET A 121 3.96 1.47 1.46
CA MET A 121 4.44 0.14 1.15
C MET A 121 3.82 -0.45 -0.10
N PHE A 122 4.64 -1.20 -0.84
CA PHE A 122 4.23 -2.05 -1.94
C PHE A 122 4.11 -3.49 -1.44
N MET A 123 2.98 -4.12 -1.75
CA MET A 123 2.71 -5.53 -1.48
C MET A 123 2.55 -6.27 -2.80
N ASN A 124 3.49 -7.16 -3.08
CA ASN A 124 3.49 -7.95 -4.29
C ASN A 124 2.88 -9.33 -4.05
N LYS A 125 2.23 -9.87 -5.07
CA LYS A 125 1.80 -11.27 -5.14
C LYS A 125 2.35 -11.87 -6.44
N PRO A 126 3.62 -12.30 -6.48
CA PRO A 126 4.20 -12.88 -7.68
C PRO A 126 3.40 -14.10 -8.12
N ALA A 127 3.23 -14.28 -9.43
CA ALA A 127 2.42 -15.39 -9.95
C ALA A 127 2.95 -16.74 -9.46
N ARG A 128 2.03 -17.59 -8.94
CA ARG A 128 2.31 -18.92 -8.37
C ARG A 128 3.16 -18.90 -7.10
N GLU A 129 3.45 -17.72 -6.55
CA GLU A 129 4.06 -17.52 -5.25
C GLU A 129 3.12 -16.62 -4.40
N GLY A 130 3.61 -16.16 -3.25
CA GLY A 130 2.86 -15.31 -2.35
C GLY A 130 2.48 -16.01 -1.05
N THR A 131 2.81 -15.37 0.06
CA THR A 131 2.37 -15.79 1.39
C THR A 131 0.89 -15.46 1.60
N HIS A 132 0.10 -16.44 2.05
CA HIS A 132 -1.30 -16.20 2.42
C HIS A 132 -1.37 -15.18 3.58
N LEU A 133 -2.14 -14.11 3.38
CA LEU A 133 -2.45 -13.13 4.43
C LEU A 133 -3.77 -13.55 5.08
N VAL A 134 -3.71 -13.90 6.37
CA VAL A 134 -4.87 -14.24 7.18
C VAL A 134 -5.74 -13.01 7.45
N TRP A 135 -7.00 -13.23 7.83
CA TRP A 135 -7.88 -12.15 8.31
C TRP A 135 -7.24 -11.42 9.49
N HIS A 136 -7.20 -10.09 9.43
CA HIS A 136 -6.70 -9.22 10.49
C HIS A 136 -7.33 -7.83 10.39
N GLN A 137 -7.23 -7.05 11.47
CA GLN A 137 -7.42 -5.61 11.45
C GLN A 137 -6.05 -4.95 11.58
N ASP A 138 -5.75 -3.96 10.75
CA ASP A 138 -4.53 -3.18 10.86
C ASP A 138 -4.51 -2.46 12.22
N ARG A 139 -3.59 -2.88 13.10
CA ARG A 139 -3.45 -2.40 14.48
C ARG A 139 -1.98 -2.39 14.87
N TRP A 140 -1.58 -1.41 15.65
CA TRP A 140 -0.21 -1.26 16.15
C TRP A 140 -0.20 -1.19 17.66
N THR A 141 0.70 -1.96 18.28
CA THR A 141 0.89 -1.97 19.74
C THR A 141 1.93 -0.96 20.21
N ASN A 142 2.66 -0.36 19.27
CA ASN A 142 3.77 0.55 19.51
C ASN A 142 3.45 2.02 19.18
N LEU A 143 2.17 2.35 18.96
CA LEU A 143 1.69 3.71 18.73
C LEU A 143 0.70 4.11 19.84
N ASP A 144 0.61 5.41 20.13
CA ASP A 144 -0.42 5.97 21.01
C ASP A 144 -1.82 5.93 20.36
N ARG A 145 -1.87 5.89 19.02
CA ARG A 145 -3.07 5.75 18.22
C ARG A 145 -2.78 5.02 16.90
N ASP A 146 -3.75 4.27 16.41
CA ASP A 146 -3.67 3.69 15.06
C ASP A 146 -3.85 4.78 13.99
N PRO A 147 -3.19 4.67 12.82
CA PRO A 147 -3.56 5.41 11.62
C PRO A 147 -5.04 5.20 11.28
N LEU A 148 -5.73 6.29 10.93
CA LEU A 148 -7.18 6.27 10.73
C LEU A 148 -7.60 5.85 9.31
N ILE A 149 -6.68 5.96 8.35
CA ILE A 149 -6.94 5.64 6.94
C ILE A 149 -5.77 4.91 6.29
N THR A 150 -6.12 3.97 5.41
CA THR A 150 -5.22 3.33 4.45
C THR A 150 -5.77 3.58 3.05
N ILE A 151 -4.93 4.08 2.14
CA ILE A 151 -5.25 4.17 0.72
C ILE A 151 -4.52 3.02 0.02
N TRP A 152 -5.30 2.13 -0.59
CA TRP A 152 -4.77 0.98 -1.32
C TRP A 152 -5.02 1.13 -2.81
N THR A 153 -3.97 0.98 -3.60
CA THR A 153 -3.99 1.19 -5.05
C THR A 153 -3.46 -0.04 -5.76
N ALA A 154 -4.29 -0.59 -6.64
CA ALA A 154 -3.88 -1.70 -7.49
C ALA A 154 -2.93 -1.17 -8.58
N LEU A 155 -1.69 -1.65 -8.59
CA LEU A 155 -0.76 -1.40 -9.70
C LEU A 155 -1.01 -2.38 -10.87
N ASP A 156 -1.59 -3.55 -10.58
CA ASP A 156 -1.98 -4.57 -11.56
C ASP A 156 -3.47 -4.93 -11.38
N PRO A 157 -4.11 -5.61 -12.35
CA PRO A 157 -5.49 -6.06 -12.19
C PRO A 157 -5.68 -6.90 -10.91
N ALA A 158 -6.44 -6.38 -9.95
CA ALA A 158 -6.73 -7.06 -8.70
C ALA A 158 -8.05 -7.85 -8.81
N THR A 159 -7.95 -9.16 -8.99
CA THR A 159 -9.08 -10.08 -9.23
C THR A 159 -9.18 -11.12 -8.12
N LYS A 160 -10.32 -11.80 -8.01
CA LYS A 160 -10.45 -12.94 -7.08
C LYS A 160 -9.43 -14.04 -7.39
N ALA A 161 -9.14 -14.28 -8.67
CA ALA A 161 -8.26 -15.34 -9.13
C ALA A 161 -6.78 -15.12 -8.77
N ASN A 162 -6.34 -13.86 -8.62
CA ASN A 162 -4.97 -13.52 -8.17
C ASN A 162 -4.93 -12.94 -6.75
N GLY A 163 -5.99 -13.16 -5.96
CA GLY A 163 -6.03 -12.81 -4.55
C GLY A 163 -6.15 -11.32 -4.28
N CYS A 164 -7.12 -10.64 -4.89
CA CYS A 164 -7.48 -9.26 -4.52
C CYS A 164 -7.75 -9.12 -3.01
N VAL A 165 -7.62 -7.90 -2.50
CA VAL A 165 -7.98 -7.59 -1.11
C VAL A 165 -9.45 -7.95 -0.86
N GLN A 166 -9.72 -8.52 0.32
CA GLN A 166 -11.06 -8.82 0.79
C GLN A 166 -11.30 -7.99 2.05
N VAL A 167 -12.47 -7.35 2.13
CA VAL A 167 -12.89 -6.54 3.28
C VAL A 167 -14.29 -6.99 3.67
N ILE A 168 -14.56 -7.08 4.97
CA ILE A 168 -15.90 -7.37 5.47
C ILE A 168 -16.54 -6.04 5.90
N PRO A 169 -17.64 -5.62 5.25
CA PRO A 169 -18.27 -4.34 5.54
C PRO A 169 -18.69 -4.19 7.01
N GLY A 170 -18.46 -3.02 7.58
CA GLY A 170 -18.90 -2.63 8.93
C GLY A 170 -18.05 -3.18 10.08
N LEU A 171 -17.08 -4.06 9.82
CA LEU A 171 -16.27 -4.67 10.87
C LEU A 171 -15.28 -3.69 11.51
N HIS A 172 -14.99 -2.53 10.92
CA HIS A 172 -14.19 -1.48 11.56
C HIS A 172 -14.80 -0.99 12.89
N ARG A 173 -16.11 -1.17 13.09
CA ARG A 173 -16.85 -0.76 14.31
C ARG A 173 -16.71 -1.74 15.47
N LYS A 174 -16.12 -2.91 15.25
CA LYS A 174 -15.93 -3.94 16.28
C LYS A 174 -14.49 -4.43 16.23
N LEU A 175 -13.85 -4.51 17.39
CA LEU A 175 -12.57 -5.21 17.48
C LEU A 175 -12.83 -6.69 17.29
N ILE A 176 -12.26 -7.26 16.23
CA ILE A 176 -12.35 -8.67 15.90
C ILE A 176 -10.91 -9.14 15.77
N ASN A 177 -10.28 -9.27 16.94
CA ASN A 177 -9.01 -9.93 17.08
C ASN A 177 -9.26 -11.21 17.90
N PRO A 178 -8.66 -12.36 17.54
CA PRO A 178 -8.14 -13.23 18.58
C PRO A 178 -7.04 -12.52 19.39
#